data_AF-A0A2N0A0C7-F1
#
_entry.id   AF-A0A2N0A0C7-F1
#
_cell.length_a   1.000
_cell.length_b   1.000
_cell.length_c   1.000
_cell.angle_alpha   90.00
_cell.angle_beta   90.00
_cell.angle_gamma   90.00
#
_symmetry.space_group_name_H-M   'P 1'
#
loop_
_entity.id
_entity.type
_entity.pdbx_description
1 polymer ?
#
loop_
_entity_poly.entity_id
_entity_poly.type
_entity_poly.pdbx_seq_one_letter_code
_entity_poly.pdbx_strand_id
1 'polypeptide(L)'
;MKRVKILLFILICISCSANSRGESNNISIVEGQTEKIGNMIYKVLSKKEYMNNKVILTGGGRDIYEAIRRKNSKLKEKGRTIFCGEFNPQDLTIRIHYVAKEIPEIKTPTLQLKESSPNIYTIYYENEALFDGIFQETDEFGDKFWQIGIFPIGKILQISKIDGRFGIKTNKLFDVQSIALRKKKIETIQDCIMDFRIQWCGEQPDPKDREWENCDPPGNEYP
;
A
#
# COMPACT_ATOMS: atom_id res chain seq x y z
N MET A 1 -59.87 7.85 33.33
CA MET A 1 -59.60 8.47 32.02
C MET A 1 -58.10 8.67 31.85
N LYS A 2 -57.56 8.15 30.74
CA LYS A 2 -56.47 8.69 29.88
C LYS A 2 -55.20 9.24 30.58
N ARG A 3 -54.08 8.51 30.52
CA ARG A 3 -53.00 8.61 29.50
C ARG A 3 -52.19 9.92 29.55
N VAL A 4 -50.97 9.86 30.08
CA VAL A 4 -49.66 10.38 29.57
C VAL A 4 -48.63 9.71 30.49
N LYS A 5 -47.80 8.70 30.20
CA LYS A 5 -46.99 8.28 29.04
C LYS A 5 -45.98 9.34 28.54
N ILE A 6 -44.72 9.06 28.93
CA ILE A 6 -43.45 9.24 28.20
C ILE A 6 -42.61 10.44 28.67
N LEU A 7 -41.29 10.21 28.66
CA LEU A 7 -40.12 11.08 28.87
C LEU A 7 -39.75 11.24 30.36
N LEU A 8 -38.55 10.90 30.84
CA LEU A 8 -37.27 10.87 30.15
C LEU A 8 -36.30 9.95 30.92
N PHE A 9 -36.00 8.80 30.32
CA PHE A 9 -34.96 7.87 30.74
C PHE A 9 -33.62 8.47 30.29
N ILE A 10 -33.07 9.43 31.04
CA ILE A 10 -31.67 9.82 30.85
C ILE A 10 -30.83 8.82 31.65
N LEU A 11 -30.71 7.62 31.09
CA LEU A 11 -29.55 6.80 31.36
C LEU A 11 -28.38 7.57 30.74
N ILE A 12 -27.62 8.25 31.59
CA ILE A 12 -26.31 8.77 31.23
C ILE A 12 -25.42 7.54 31.02
N CYS A 13 -25.53 6.94 29.84
CA CYS A 13 -24.43 6.22 29.24
C CYS A 13 -23.36 7.28 28.98
N ILE A 14 -22.53 7.56 29.99
CA ILE A 14 -21.14 7.93 29.73
C ILE A 14 -20.59 6.71 29.01
N SER A 15 -20.77 6.70 27.69
CA SER A 15 -19.86 6.03 26.80
C SER A 15 -18.52 6.70 27.04
N CYS A 16 -17.79 6.19 28.03
CA CYS A 16 -16.39 5.90 27.82
C CYS A 16 -16.35 5.14 26.51
N SER A 17 -16.16 5.86 25.41
CA SER A 17 -15.35 5.36 24.30
C SER A 17 -13.96 5.16 24.88
N ALA A 18 -13.83 4.16 25.75
CA ALA A 18 -12.65 3.36 25.82
C ALA A 18 -12.48 2.93 24.36
N ASN A 19 -11.52 3.58 23.69
CA ASN A 19 -10.79 2.93 22.63
C ASN A 19 -10.35 1.60 23.25
N SER A 20 -11.17 0.57 23.12
CA SER A 20 -10.71 -0.79 23.25
C SER A 20 -9.78 -0.97 22.07
N ARG A 21 -8.55 -0.47 22.22
CA ARG A 21 -7.38 -1.28 21.90
C ARG A 21 -7.68 -2.57 22.64
N GLY A 22 -8.33 -3.51 21.96
CA GLY A 22 -8.37 -4.88 22.45
C GLY A 22 -6.93 -5.19 22.77
N GLU A 23 -6.68 -5.62 24.01
CA GLU A 23 -5.38 -6.11 24.45
C GLU A 23 -4.87 -7.02 23.35
N SER A 24 -4.03 -6.47 22.48
CA SER A 24 -3.46 -7.22 21.39
C SER A 24 -2.53 -8.15 22.12
N ASN A 25 -2.88 -9.42 22.20
CA ASN A 25 -1.91 -10.48 22.44
C ASN A 25 -0.64 -10.05 21.72
N ASN A 26 0.45 -9.83 22.46
CA ASN A 26 1.72 -9.37 21.92
C ASN A 26 2.15 -10.36 20.84
N ILE A 27 1.76 -10.11 19.60
CA ILE A 27 2.18 -10.89 18.45
C ILE A 27 3.62 -10.46 18.23
N SER A 28 4.54 -11.26 18.75
CA SER A 28 5.96 -11.05 18.57
C SER A 28 6.33 -11.40 17.14
N ILE A 29 6.39 -10.39 16.26
CA ILE A 29 7.00 -10.52 14.94
C ILE A 29 8.50 -10.23 15.09
N VAL A 30 9.32 -11.20 14.69
CA VAL A 30 10.79 -11.09 14.81
C VAL A 30 11.43 -10.89 13.44
N GLU A 31 12.54 -10.13 13.41
CA GLU A 31 13.34 -9.98 12.20
C GLU A 31 13.80 -11.35 11.68
N GLY A 32 13.72 -11.55 10.36
CA GLY A 32 14.06 -12.83 9.75
C GLY A 32 13.06 -13.95 9.99
N GLN A 33 11.94 -13.71 10.68
CA GLN A 33 10.83 -14.68 10.75
C GLN A 33 10.41 -15.05 9.33
N THR A 34 10.26 -16.35 9.06
CA THR A 34 9.86 -16.85 7.75
C THR A 34 8.60 -17.70 7.81
N GLU A 35 7.78 -17.60 6.77
CA GLU A 35 6.64 -18.48 6.52
C GLU A 35 6.65 -18.92 5.06
N LYS A 36 6.26 -20.17 4.78
CA LYS A 36 6.17 -20.70 3.42
C LYS A 36 4.74 -21.12 3.11
N ILE A 37 4.20 -20.64 1.99
CA ILE A 37 2.92 -21.10 1.43
C ILE A 37 3.13 -21.51 -0.02
N GLY A 38 2.95 -22.79 -0.31
CA GLY A 38 3.23 -23.33 -1.65
C GLY A 38 4.68 -23.09 -2.06
N ASN A 39 4.87 -22.41 -3.18
CA ASN A 39 6.19 -22.05 -3.72
C ASN A 39 6.67 -20.65 -3.28
N MET A 40 5.92 -19.98 -2.40
CA MET A 40 6.25 -18.64 -1.92
C MET A 40 6.83 -18.69 -0.51
N ILE A 41 7.94 -17.97 -0.30
CA ILE A 41 8.52 -17.74 1.02
C ILE A 41 8.30 -16.27 1.39
N TYR A 42 7.83 -16.02 2.61
CA TYR A 42 7.64 -14.71 3.21
C TYR A 42 8.66 -14.57 4.32
N LYS A 43 9.42 -13.47 4.34
CA LYS A 43 10.46 -13.21 5.34
C LYS A 43 10.27 -11.80 5.90
N VAL A 44 10.21 -11.63 7.22
CA VAL A 44 10.25 -10.30 7.85
C VAL A 44 11.64 -9.71 7.65
N LEU A 45 11.70 -8.50 7.11
CA LEU A 45 12.95 -7.78 6.90
C LEU A 45 13.48 -7.23 8.22
N SER A 46 14.80 -7.29 8.39
CA SER A 46 15.49 -6.56 9.45
C SER A 46 15.42 -5.06 9.20
N LYS A 47 15.45 -4.28 10.27
CA LYS A 47 15.47 -2.81 10.21
C LYS A 47 16.61 -2.28 9.34
N LYS A 48 17.76 -2.95 9.39
CA LYS A 48 18.91 -2.59 8.54
C LYS A 48 18.62 -2.73 7.05
N GLU A 49 17.84 -3.74 6.62
CA GLU A 49 17.57 -3.98 5.20
C GLU A 49 16.77 -2.82 4.58
N TYR A 50 15.66 -2.40 5.18
CA TYR A 50 14.80 -1.36 4.59
C TYR A 50 15.23 0.07 4.92
N MET A 51 16.06 0.31 5.93
CA MET A 51 16.49 1.66 6.30
C MET A 51 17.60 2.23 5.40
N ASN A 52 18.31 1.38 4.65
CA ASN A 52 19.47 1.81 3.86
C ASN A 52 19.11 2.26 2.44
N ASN A 53 17.96 1.82 1.93
CA ASN A 53 17.56 2.07 0.55
C ASN A 53 16.25 2.82 0.50
N LYS A 54 16.19 3.81 -0.39
CA LYS A 54 14.93 4.32 -0.88
C LYS A 54 14.22 3.22 -1.66
N VAL A 55 12.94 3.01 -1.40
CA VAL A 55 12.18 1.93 -2.03
C VAL A 55 10.95 2.48 -2.74
N ILE A 56 10.80 2.13 -4.02
CA ILE A 56 9.57 2.38 -4.76
C ILE A 56 8.61 1.23 -4.56
N LEU A 57 7.41 1.61 -4.16
CA LEU A 57 6.31 0.74 -3.80
C LEU A 57 5.19 0.94 -4.81
N THR A 58 4.36 -0.07 -5.02
CA THR A 58 3.18 -0.06 -5.88
C THR A 58 2.04 -0.76 -5.18
N GLY A 59 0.82 -0.30 -5.41
CA GLY A 59 -0.32 -0.87 -4.70
C GLY A 59 -1.68 -0.45 -5.21
N GLY A 60 -2.71 -1.16 -4.75
CA GLY A 60 -4.11 -0.95 -5.13
C GLY A 60 -5.05 -0.89 -3.92
N GLY A 61 -4.54 -0.42 -2.79
CA GLY A 61 -5.24 -0.42 -1.50
C GLY A 61 -6.54 0.37 -1.52
N ARG A 62 -7.70 -0.30 -1.59
CA ARG A 62 -9.02 0.36 -1.63
C ARG A 62 -9.31 1.21 -0.39
N ASP A 63 -9.05 0.71 0.81
CA ASP A 63 -9.31 1.43 2.07
C ASP A 63 -8.32 2.58 2.31
N ILE A 64 -7.05 2.44 1.93
CA ILE A 64 -6.10 3.57 1.90
C ILE A 64 -6.61 4.64 0.92
N TYR A 65 -7.04 4.21 -0.27
CA TYR A 65 -7.65 5.09 -1.26
C TYR A 65 -8.92 5.77 -0.73
N GLU A 66 -9.82 5.04 -0.10
CA GLU A 66 -11.07 5.57 0.46
C GLU A 66 -10.80 6.53 1.63
N ALA A 67 -9.85 6.20 2.52
CA ALA A 67 -9.43 7.08 3.61
C ALA A 67 -8.92 8.42 3.07
N ILE A 68 -8.10 8.39 2.02
CA ILE A 68 -7.60 9.59 1.36
C ILE A 68 -8.73 10.30 0.59
N ARG A 69 -9.55 9.58 -0.18
CA ARG A 69 -10.65 10.11 -0.99
C ARG A 69 -11.69 10.85 -0.14
N ARG A 70 -12.05 10.31 1.01
CA ARG A 70 -12.97 10.97 1.95
C ARG A 70 -12.50 12.36 2.36
N LYS A 71 -11.19 12.58 2.39
CA LYS A 71 -10.55 13.86 2.75
C LYS A 71 -10.09 14.68 1.53
N ASN A 72 -9.98 14.05 0.36
CA ASN A 72 -9.55 14.67 -0.88
C ASN A 72 -10.63 14.51 -1.97
N SER A 73 -11.46 15.54 -2.12
CA SER A 73 -12.61 15.58 -3.02
C SER A 73 -12.29 15.44 -4.51
N LYS A 74 -11.01 15.48 -4.90
CA LYS A 74 -10.57 15.29 -6.30
C LYS A 74 -10.45 13.82 -6.70
N LEU A 75 -10.44 12.89 -5.74
CA LEU A 75 -10.36 11.45 -6.01
C LEU A 75 -11.76 10.88 -6.36
N LYS A 76 -11.86 10.17 -7.48
CA LYS A 76 -13.14 9.59 -7.95
C LYS A 76 -13.52 8.33 -7.16
N GLU A 77 -14.78 8.12 -6.84
CA GLU A 77 -15.21 6.90 -6.13
C GLU A 77 -15.09 5.62 -6.99
N LYS A 78 -15.12 5.76 -8.32
CA LYS A 78 -15.07 4.64 -9.27
C LYS A 78 -13.87 4.79 -10.20
N GLY A 79 -13.14 3.69 -10.38
CA GLY A 79 -11.98 3.61 -11.28
C GLY A 79 -11.04 2.47 -10.87
N ARG A 80 -10.22 1.99 -11.82
CA ARG A 80 -9.03 1.19 -11.49
C ARG A 80 -7.96 2.15 -11.01
N THR A 81 -7.87 2.34 -9.70
CA THR A 81 -6.84 3.21 -9.12
C THR A 81 -5.71 2.35 -8.57
N ILE A 82 -4.53 2.58 -9.12
CA ILE A 82 -3.27 2.05 -8.62
C ILE A 82 -2.49 3.25 -8.05
N PHE A 83 -1.58 3.03 -7.11
CA PHE A 83 -0.65 4.05 -6.69
C PHE A 83 0.80 3.59 -6.80
N CYS A 84 1.67 4.58 -7.01
CA CYS A 84 3.10 4.53 -6.87
C CYS A 84 3.49 5.19 -5.54
N GLY A 85 4.05 4.42 -4.63
CA GLY A 85 4.56 4.87 -3.34
C GLY A 85 6.08 5.04 -3.36
N GLU A 86 6.59 5.93 -2.55
CA GLU A 86 8.02 6.08 -2.29
C GLU A 86 8.24 6.08 -0.79
N PHE A 87 8.91 5.05 -0.30
CA PHE A 87 9.31 4.96 1.11
C PHE A 87 10.57 5.78 1.36
N ASN A 88 10.48 6.65 2.35
CA ASN A 88 11.57 7.46 2.85
C ASN A 88 12.01 6.90 4.22
N PRO A 89 13.16 6.21 4.31
CA PRO A 89 13.59 5.60 5.57
C PRO A 89 13.99 6.64 6.63
N GLN A 90 14.35 7.87 6.24
CA GLN A 90 14.81 8.91 7.16
C GLN A 90 13.69 9.39 8.11
N ASP A 91 12.45 9.47 7.61
CA ASP A 91 11.30 9.96 8.37
C ASP A 91 10.17 8.92 8.48
N LEU A 92 10.39 7.71 7.99
CA LEU A 92 9.42 6.60 7.96
C LEU A 92 8.10 7.02 7.29
N THR A 93 8.18 7.75 6.18
CA THR A 93 7.01 8.14 5.40
C THR A 93 6.90 7.37 4.09
N ILE A 94 5.67 7.25 3.58
CA ILE A 94 5.40 6.79 2.23
C ILE A 94 4.66 7.88 1.48
N ARG A 95 5.33 8.47 0.50
CA ARG A 95 4.72 9.43 -0.41
C ARG A 95 3.98 8.67 -1.52
N ILE A 96 2.69 8.94 -1.72
CA ILE A 96 1.81 8.20 -2.62
C ILE A 96 1.39 9.07 -3.80
N HIS A 97 1.56 8.57 -5.02
CA HIS A 97 1.00 9.15 -6.23
C HIS A 97 -0.01 8.20 -6.85
N TYR A 98 -1.26 8.64 -7.00
CA TYR A 98 -2.28 7.83 -7.66
C TYR A 98 -2.15 7.93 -9.17
N VAL A 99 -2.10 6.77 -9.81
CA VAL A 99 -2.07 6.64 -11.25
C VAL A 99 -3.49 6.28 -11.69
N ALA A 100 -4.08 7.13 -12.52
CA ALA A 100 -5.36 6.88 -13.15
C ALA A 100 -5.32 7.43 -14.57
N LYS A 101 -5.88 6.68 -15.54
CA LYS A 101 -5.95 7.11 -16.95
C LYS A 101 -6.60 8.49 -17.15
N GLU A 102 -7.46 8.92 -16.22
CA GLU A 102 -8.37 10.06 -16.41
C GLU A 102 -8.14 11.23 -15.45
N ILE A 103 -7.11 11.22 -14.59
CA ILE A 103 -7.00 12.19 -13.49
C ILE A 103 -5.72 13.03 -13.62
N PRO A 104 -5.83 14.37 -13.74
CA PRO A 104 -4.67 15.26 -13.68
C PRO A 104 -4.07 15.32 -12.27
N GLU A 105 -2.78 15.65 -12.19
CA GLU A 105 -1.92 15.60 -10.98
C GLU A 105 -2.65 15.90 -9.67
N ILE A 106 -2.77 14.86 -8.85
CA ILE A 106 -3.29 14.95 -7.49
C ILE A 106 -2.12 15.34 -6.57
N LYS A 107 -2.37 16.22 -5.59
CA LYS A 107 -1.44 16.48 -4.49
C LYS A 107 -1.08 15.16 -3.83
N THR A 108 0.19 14.77 -3.94
CA THR A 108 0.77 13.50 -3.49
C THR A 108 0.56 13.31 -1.99
N PRO A 109 -0.37 12.44 -1.53
CA PRO A 109 -0.59 12.21 -0.11
C PRO A 109 0.63 11.54 0.52
N THR A 110 0.83 11.78 1.82
CA THR A 110 1.90 11.13 2.58
C THR A 110 1.29 10.29 3.68
N LEU A 111 1.70 9.03 3.76
CA LEU A 111 1.44 8.15 4.90
C LEU A 111 2.61 8.22 5.87
N GLN A 112 2.32 8.20 7.15
CA GLN A 112 3.33 8.13 8.21
C GLN A 112 3.34 6.74 8.84
N LEU A 113 4.52 6.15 9.00
CA LEU A 113 4.68 4.91 9.75
C LEU A 113 5.15 5.25 11.16
N LYS A 114 4.54 4.61 12.16
CA LYS A 114 4.98 4.67 13.57
C LYS A 114 5.09 3.26 14.10
N GLU A 115 6.26 2.92 14.63
CA GLU A 115 6.47 1.62 15.26
C GLU A 115 5.53 1.48 16.48
N SER A 116 4.60 0.53 16.42
CA SER A 116 3.60 0.28 17.47
C SER A 116 3.98 -0.89 18.38
N SER A 117 4.78 -1.81 17.85
CA SER A 117 5.39 -2.96 18.50
C SER A 117 6.66 -3.29 17.72
N PRO A 118 7.67 -3.99 18.29
CA PRO A 118 8.87 -4.36 17.54
C PRO A 118 8.55 -4.97 16.17
N ASN A 119 9.12 -4.38 15.11
CA ASN A 119 8.92 -4.76 13.70
C ASN A 119 7.50 -4.57 13.12
N ILE A 120 6.58 -3.96 13.87
CA ILE A 120 5.22 -3.65 13.46
C ILE A 120 5.04 -2.13 13.43
N TYR A 121 4.60 -1.63 12.28
CA TYR A 121 4.43 -0.21 12.01
C TYR A 121 2.96 0.09 11.75
N THR A 122 2.34 0.89 12.60
CA THR A 122 1.02 1.44 12.29
C THR A 122 1.16 2.52 11.21
N ILE A 123 0.38 2.38 10.15
CA ILE A 123 0.31 3.28 9.00
C ILE A 123 -0.79 4.30 9.25
N TYR A 124 -0.42 5.57 9.23
CA TYR A 124 -1.31 6.71 9.44
C TYR A 124 -1.49 7.50 8.15
N TYR A 125 -2.70 8.00 7.94
CA TYR A 125 -2.94 9.12 7.05
C TYR A 125 -3.40 10.31 7.88
N GLU A 126 -2.57 11.36 7.89
CA GLU A 126 -2.69 12.47 8.86
C GLU A 126 -2.66 11.92 10.30
N ASN A 127 -3.77 12.01 11.04
CA ASN A 127 -3.89 11.53 12.42
C ASN A 127 -4.71 10.24 12.55
N GLU A 128 -5.17 9.66 11.43
CA GLU A 128 -6.01 8.46 11.41
C GLU A 128 -5.14 7.22 11.23
N ALA A 129 -5.17 6.32 12.22
CA ALA A 129 -4.55 5.00 12.11
C ALA A 129 -5.37 4.13 11.16
N LEU A 130 -4.75 3.68 10.07
CA LEU A 130 -5.43 2.90 9.05
C LEU A 130 -5.20 1.40 9.26
N PHE A 131 -3.93 1.00 9.37
CA PHE A 131 -3.51 -0.40 9.37
C PHE A 131 -2.23 -0.60 10.15
N ASP A 132 -1.94 -1.83 10.53
CA ASP A 132 -0.58 -2.24 10.90
C ASP A 132 0.14 -2.82 9.69
N GLY A 133 1.45 -2.67 9.65
CA GLY A 133 2.30 -3.15 8.56
C GLY A 133 3.62 -3.72 9.04
N ILE A 134 4.14 -4.67 8.29
CA ILE A 134 5.49 -5.23 8.49
C ILE A 134 6.28 -5.09 7.19
N PHE A 135 7.56 -4.76 7.30
CA PHE A 135 8.46 -4.85 6.15
C PHE A 135 8.79 -6.32 5.92
N GLN A 136 8.56 -6.80 4.70
CA GLN A 136 8.80 -8.20 4.36
C GLN A 136 9.40 -8.35 2.96
N GLU A 137 10.19 -9.40 2.79
CA GLU A 137 10.62 -9.94 1.52
C GLU A 137 9.72 -11.12 1.15
N THR A 138 9.40 -11.26 -0.11
CA THR A 138 8.67 -12.40 -0.68
C THR A 138 9.50 -12.99 -1.80
N ASP A 139 9.73 -14.29 -1.74
CA ASP A 139 10.45 -15.05 -2.75
C ASP A 139 9.45 -15.96 -3.48
N GLU A 140 9.28 -15.75 -4.79
CA GLU A 140 8.47 -16.56 -5.67
C GLU A 140 9.36 -17.15 -6.77
N PHE A 141 9.59 -18.48 -6.73
CA PHE A 141 10.47 -19.17 -7.69
C PHE A 141 11.91 -18.62 -7.78
N GLY A 142 12.45 -18.05 -6.70
CA GLY A 142 13.79 -17.46 -6.65
C GLY A 142 13.81 -15.95 -6.91
N ASP A 143 12.70 -15.37 -7.37
CA ASP A 143 12.56 -13.94 -7.54
C ASP A 143 12.11 -13.29 -6.23
N LYS A 144 12.89 -12.32 -5.75
CA LYS A 144 12.67 -11.66 -4.45
C LYS A 144 12.05 -10.27 -4.60
N PHE A 145 11.07 -9.97 -3.75
CA PHE A 145 10.34 -8.70 -3.73
C PHE A 145 10.25 -8.17 -2.32
N TRP A 146 10.49 -6.89 -2.13
CA TRP A 146 10.22 -6.25 -0.85
C TRP A 146 8.78 -5.74 -0.85
N GLN A 147 8.18 -5.61 0.32
CA GLN A 147 6.86 -5.01 0.43
C GLN A 147 6.62 -4.62 1.88
N ILE A 148 5.62 -3.77 2.07
CA ILE A 148 5.01 -3.59 3.38
C ILE A 148 3.74 -4.44 3.37
N GLY A 149 3.78 -5.57 4.07
CA GLY A 149 2.60 -6.41 4.27
C GLY A 149 1.65 -5.73 5.24
N ILE A 150 0.40 -5.51 4.83
CA ILE A 150 -0.57 -4.71 5.58
C ILE A 150 -1.65 -5.61 6.19
N PHE A 151 -2.05 -5.28 7.41
CA PHE A 151 -3.02 -6.01 8.22
C PHE A 151 -3.97 -5.04 8.92
N PRO A 152 -5.23 -5.45 9.16
CA PRO A 152 -6.07 -4.73 10.11
C PRO A 152 -5.35 -4.59 11.45
N ILE A 153 -5.55 -3.45 12.12
CA ILE A 153 -4.86 -3.14 13.37
C ILE A 153 -5.06 -4.27 14.38
N GLY A 154 -3.95 -4.78 14.94
CA GLY A 154 -3.94 -5.87 15.92
C GLY A 154 -4.35 -7.25 15.38
N LYS A 155 -4.35 -7.47 14.05
CA LYS A 155 -4.76 -8.75 13.42
C LYS A 155 -3.63 -9.52 12.72
N ILE A 156 -2.37 -9.20 13.00
CA ILE A 156 -1.22 -9.92 12.41
C ILE A 156 -1.14 -11.32 13.02
N LEU A 157 -1.70 -12.34 12.36
CA LEU A 157 -1.62 -13.72 12.86
C LEU A 157 -0.57 -14.56 12.14
N GLN A 158 -0.32 -14.25 10.87
CA GLN A 158 0.57 -14.97 9.96
C GLN A 158 1.12 -13.96 8.95
N ILE A 159 2.45 -13.87 8.79
CA ILE A 159 3.06 -12.90 7.86
C ILE A 159 2.70 -13.20 6.40
N SER A 160 2.42 -14.46 6.10
CA SER A 160 1.97 -14.91 4.77
C SER A 160 0.49 -14.59 4.46
N LYS A 161 -0.33 -14.24 5.46
CA LYS A 161 -1.73 -13.83 5.29
C LYS A 161 -1.89 -12.31 5.32
N ILE A 162 -1.17 -11.65 4.44
CA ILE A 162 -1.42 -10.23 4.16
C ILE A 162 -2.86 -10.03 3.66
N ASP A 163 -3.50 -8.92 4.04
CA ASP A 163 -4.78 -8.58 3.42
C ASP A 163 -4.49 -8.21 1.95
N GLY A 164 -4.81 -9.12 1.03
CA GLY A 164 -4.58 -8.96 -0.41
C GLY A 164 -5.32 -7.77 -1.03
N ARG A 165 -6.23 -7.13 -0.29
CA ARG A 165 -6.82 -5.83 -0.65
C ARG A 165 -5.84 -4.66 -0.46
N PHE A 166 -4.66 -4.91 0.13
CA PHE A 166 -3.64 -3.93 0.51
C PHE A 166 -2.22 -4.50 0.36
N GLY A 167 -1.73 -4.52 -0.88
CA GLY A 167 -0.30 -4.64 -1.12
C GLY A 167 0.30 -3.26 -1.36
N ILE A 168 1.12 -2.75 -0.45
CA ILE A 168 2.22 -1.85 -0.82
C ILE A 168 3.35 -2.80 -1.23
N LYS A 169 3.24 -3.35 -2.45
CA LYS A 169 4.21 -4.29 -3.01
C LYS A 169 5.34 -3.46 -3.59
N THR A 170 6.61 -3.72 -3.34
CA THR A 170 7.57 -3.24 -4.34
C THR A 170 7.21 -3.89 -5.65
N ASN A 171 7.40 -3.16 -6.74
CA ASN A 171 7.28 -3.79 -8.04
C ASN A 171 8.10 -5.08 -8.04
N LYS A 172 7.55 -6.06 -8.76
CA LYS A 172 7.99 -7.45 -8.91
C LYS A 172 9.43 -7.60 -9.46
N LEU A 173 10.25 -6.56 -9.45
CA LEU A 173 11.31 -6.37 -10.43
C LEU A 173 12.33 -5.32 -9.94
N PHE A 174 12.86 -5.46 -8.73
CA PHE A 174 14.09 -4.73 -8.40
C PHE A 174 15.30 -5.23 -9.21
N ASP A 175 15.15 -6.36 -9.95
CA ASP A 175 16.27 -7.00 -10.63
C ASP A 175 15.97 -7.83 -11.91
N VAL A 176 14.78 -7.74 -12.52
CA VAL A 176 14.48 -8.66 -13.66
C VAL A 176 14.36 -7.93 -14.99
N GLN A 177 15.35 -8.18 -15.84
CA GLN A 177 15.36 -7.93 -17.29
C GLN A 177 14.25 -8.69 -18.07
N SER A 178 13.26 -9.32 -17.41
CA SER A 178 12.44 -10.39 -18.01
C SER A 178 11.01 -10.05 -18.40
N ILE A 179 10.57 -8.79 -18.31
CA ILE A 179 9.35 -8.39 -19.02
C ILE A 179 9.77 -7.80 -20.35
N ALA A 180 9.40 -8.45 -21.46
CA ALA A 180 9.73 -8.07 -22.84
C ALA A 180 9.38 -6.61 -23.26
N LEU A 181 8.75 -5.84 -22.36
CA LEU A 181 8.35 -4.44 -22.55
C LEU A 181 9.12 -3.45 -21.64
N ARG A 182 9.93 -3.90 -20.68
CA ARG A 182 10.60 -3.01 -19.70
C ARG A 182 12.05 -2.78 -20.07
N LYS A 183 12.40 -1.51 -20.27
CA LYS A 183 13.74 -1.09 -20.72
C LYS A 183 14.59 -0.44 -19.62
N LYS A 184 14.02 -0.16 -18.44
CA LYS A 184 14.70 0.52 -17.30
C LYS A 184 14.24 0.01 -15.93
N LYS A 185 15.12 0.10 -14.93
CA LYS A 185 14.82 -0.12 -13.49
C LYS A 185 13.90 0.96 -12.92
N ILE A 186 13.05 0.60 -11.95
CA ILE A 186 12.12 1.52 -11.29
C ILE A 186 12.76 2.10 -10.03
N GLU A 187 13.21 3.34 -10.11
CA GLU A 187 13.94 4.02 -9.01
C GLU A 187 13.19 5.24 -8.48
N THR A 188 12.24 5.75 -9.25
CA THR A 188 11.41 6.90 -8.91
C THR A 188 9.92 6.60 -9.03
N ILE A 189 9.09 7.44 -8.38
CA ILE A 189 7.64 7.44 -8.60
C ILE A 189 7.31 7.61 -10.09
N GLN A 190 8.07 8.43 -10.82
CA GLN A 190 7.83 8.65 -12.24
C GLN A 190 8.07 7.39 -13.06
N ASP A 191 9.15 6.63 -12.78
CA ASP A 191 9.40 5.35 -13.45
C ASP A 191 8.23 4.38 -13.21
N CYS A 192 7.69 4.36 -11.98
CA CYS A 192 6.51 3.55 -11.65
C CYS A 192 5.25 4.00 -12.40
N ILE A 193 4.98 5.31 -12.49
CA ILE A 193 3.85 5.85 -13.24
C ILE A 193 3.96 5.45 -14.71
N MET A 194 5.18 5.51 -15.27
CA MET A 194 5.43 5.15 -16.66
C MET A 194 5.23 3.67 -16.92
N ASP A 195 5.67 2.80 -16.01
CA ASP A 195 5.43 1.36 -16.08
C ASP A 195 3.93 1.04 -16.21
N PHE A 196 3.08 1.67 -15.39
CA PHE A 196 1.63 1.47 -15.48
C PHE A 196 1.02 2.03 -16.77
N ARG A 197 1.50 3.18 -17.26
CA ARG A 197 1.00 3.76 -18.53
C ARG A 197 1.38 2.91 -19.73
N ILE A 198 2.58 2.35 -19.78
CA ILE A 198 3.02 1.40 -20.81
C ILE A 198 2.15 0.15 -20.78
N GLN A 199 1.93 -0.45 -19.60
CA GLN A 199 1.07 -1.63 -19.47
C GLN A 199 -0.34 -1.36 -19.99
N TRP A 200 -0.93 -0.25 -19.57
CA TRP A 200 -2.28 0.15 -19.97
C TRP A 200 -2.43 0.55 -21.43
N CYS A 201 -1.34 0.99 -22.06
CA CYS A 201 -1.27 1.18 -23.50
C CYS A 201 -1.40 -0.18 -24.22
N GLY A 202 -0.68 -1.21 -23.76
CA GLY A 202 -0.75 -2.56 -24.33
C GLY A 202 -2.13 -3.22 -24.19
N GLU A 203 -2.91 -2.81 -23.18
CA GLU A 203 -4.30 -3.23 -22.99
C GLU A 203 -5.28 -2.60 -23.99
N GLN A 204 -4.87 -1.55 -24.74
CA GLN A 204 -5.71 -0.90 -25.74
C GLN A 204 -5.61 -1.63 -27.09
N PRO A 205 -6.71 -2.21 -27.60
CA PRO A 205 -6.66 -3.08 -28.76
C PRO A 205 -6.40 -2.32 -30.07
N ASP A 206 -6.98 -1.13 -30.25
CA ASP A 206 -6.73 -0.31 -31.43
C ASP A 206 -5.44 0.51 -31.24
N PRO A 207 -4.41 0.33 -32.09
CA PRO A 207 -3.18 1.11 -32.03
C PRO A 207 -3.38 2.63 -32.14
N LYS A 208 -4.46 3.09 -32.78
CA LYS A 208 -4.77 4.51 -32.95
C LYS A 208 -5.32 5.18 -31.69
N ASP A 209 -5.90 4.38 -30.79
CA ASP A 209 -6.45 4.85 -29.52
C ASP A 209 -5.45 4.68 -28.37
N ARG A 210 -4.23 4.22 -28.66
CA ARG A 210 -3.15 4.11 -27.69
C ARG A 210 -2.55 5.48 -27.41
N GLU A 211 -2.04 5.65 -26.20
CA GLU A 211 -1.26 6.83 -25.84
C GLU A 211 0.02 6.93 -26.69
N TRP A 212 0.67 5.80 -26.94
CA TRP A 212 1.77 5.66 -27.90
C TRP A 212 1.45 4.48 -28.82
N GLU A 213 1.54 4.68 -30.13
CA GLU A 213 1.18 3.67 -31.14
C GLU A 213 1.81 2.28 -30.84
N ASN A 214 3.08 2.29 -30.43
CA ASN A 214 3.86 1.11 -30.08
C ASN A 214 4.02 0.87 -28.57
N CYS A 215 3.31 1.63 -27.73
CA CYS A 215 3.45 1.60 -26.27
C CYS A 215 4.87 1.84 -25.76
N ASP A 216 5.62 2.67 -26.49
CA ASP A 216 7.00 3.01 -26.21
C ASP A 216 7.16 4.53 -26.04
N PRO A 217 7.14 5.04 -24.80
CA PRO A 217 7.28 6.48 -24.56
C PRO A 217 8.67 7.00 -24.94
N PRO A 218 8.78 8.27 -25.37
CA PRO A 218 10.07 8.91 -25.57
C PRO A 218 10.86 8.96 -24.24
N GLY A 219 12.18 8.68 -24.30
CA GLY A 219 13.05 8.59 -23.13
C GLY A 219 13.05 7.21 -22.43
N ASN A 220 12.29 6.24 -22.93
CA ASN A 220 12.41 4.82 -22.58
C ASN A 220 13.58 4.18 -23.35
N GLU A 221 14.78 4.73 -23.18
CA GLU A 221 15.99 4.30 -23.89
C GLU A 221 16.54 2.99 -23.29
N TYR A 222 17.16 2.19 -24.15
CA TYR A 222 17.86 0.96 -23.77
C TYR A 222 19.20 1.32 -23.10
N PRO A 223 19.58 0.68 -21.97
CA PRO A 223 21.00 0.59 -21.63
C PRO A 223 21.77 -0.26 -22.66
#